data_AF-A0A6M4JEA4-F1
#
_entry.id   AF-A0A6M4JEA4-F1
#
_cell.length_a   1.000
_cell.length_b   1.000
_cell.length_c   1.000
_cell.angle_alpha   90.00
_cell.angle_beta   90.00
_cell.angle_gamma   90.00
#
_symmetry.space_group_name_H-M   'P 1'
#
loop_
_entity.id
_entity.type
_entity.pdbx_description
1 polymer ?
#
loop_
_entity_poly.entity_id
_entity_poly.type
_entity_poly.pdbx_seq_one_letter_code
_entity_poly.pdbx_strand_id
1 'polypeptide(L)'
;MKHKNKFLTFSLISISTIVAILVPTIVTSCAPSQQEDKKPEASNINKSTNYQSLKTNYNSAKVIINKIKVNSDKFIQKSEAFINLLKELKTDLEEIAKSANLSEEEKQQINTYISTWLTIASAEQISANQASEYTTSLNKLEDISEDLDLVMKTHITKLNNDNNEFFQNLEVINNKLLEKNIENEQLQSSLRNIWSFFLETLVDPDHFTEEEHLHEHDINPQTSNQHNHSHAAANLYYESLEWVDDFIKIINKETNNQTNKTILINSFTNIMQLVKKADATKENDINKKFELFKYNLETLIVQDSKTIYANLDFKLQEDSKTILSNIKTNLEMLLDELKLPKNSVSFEE
;
A
#
# COMPACT_ATOMS: atom_id res chain seq x y z
N MET A 1 13.87 -41.38 48.11
CA MET A 1 12.53 -41.85 47.67
C MET A 1 11.77 -40.69 47.04
N LYS A 2 11.52 -40.75 45.73
CA LYS A 2 10.36 -40.18 45.01
C LYS A 2 10.50 -40.47 43.51
N HIS A 3 9.36 -40.51 42.83
CA HIS A 3 9.01 -41.41 41.74
C HIS A 3 9.71 -41.18 40.39
N LYS A 4 9.99 -42.30 39.71
CA LYS A 4 10.12 -42.41 38.25
C LYS A 4 8.72 -42.57 37.65
N ASN A 5 8.43 -41.90 36.54
CA ASN A 5 7.53 -42.46 35.54
C ASN A 5 8.05 -42.17 34.13
N LYS A 6 8.15 -43.26 33.37
CA LYS A 6 8.68 -43.35 32.01
C LYS A 6 7.54 -43.17 31.00
N PHE A 7 7.93 -42.57 29.88
CA PHE A 7 7.30 -42.63 28.57
C PHE A 7 6.68 -44.00 28.22
N LEU A 8 5.52 -43.94 27.58
CA LEU A 8 4.93 -45.04 26.81
C LEU A 8 4.52 -44.50 25.44
N THR A 9 5.35 -44.80 24.46
CA THR A 9 5.03 -44.88 23.03
C THR A 9 4.45 -46.26 22.75
N PHE A 10 3.38 -46.36 21.96
CA PHE A 10 3.21 -47.47 21.00
C PHE A 10 2.26 -47.08 19.85
N SER A 11 2.76 -47.38 18.66
CA SER A 11 2.19 -47.40 17.31
C SER A 11 0.99 -48.36 17.17
N LEU A 12 0.09 -48.12 16.22
CA LEU A 12 -0.18 -49.08 15.12
C LEU A 12 -1.11 -48.54 14.02
N ILE A 13 -0.67 -48.84 12.80
CA ILE A 13 -1.27 -48.67 11.48
C ILE A 13 -2.47 -49.62 11.29
N SER A 14 -3.51 -49.19 10.58
CA SER A 14 -4.31 -50.10 9.75
C SER A 14 -5.05 -49.39 8.61
N ILE A 15 -5.00 -50.08 7.46
CA ILE A 15 -5.44 -49.72 6.11
C ILE A 15 -6.80 -50.38 5.81
N SER A 16 -7.50 -49.88 4.78
CA SER A 16 -8.62 -50.45 4.01
C SER A 16 -10.02 -50.17 4.58
N THR A 17 -10.98 -49.66 3.81
CA THR A 17 -11.49 -50.24 2.56
C THR A 17 -12.25 -49.19 1.73
N ILE A 18 -12.01 -49.18 0.41
CA ILE A 18 -12.86 -48.54 -0.60
C ILE A 18 -13.77 -49.63 -1.15
N VAL A 19 -15.08 -49.43 -1.10
CA VAL A 19 -16.07 -50.29 -1.77
C VAL A 19 -16.71 -49.52 -2.90
N ALA A 20 -16.61 -50.10 -4.08
CA ALA A 20 -17.16 -49.67 -5.35
C ALA A 20 -18.68 -49.87 -5.44
N ILE A 21 -19.38 -48.92 -6.05
CA ILE A 21 -20.72 -49.08 -6.63
C ILE A 21 -20.70 -48.27 -7.94
N LEU A 22 -20.39 -48.90 -9.08
CA LEU A 22 -21.31 -49.46 -10.09
C LEU A 22 -22.06 -48.41 -10.93
N VAL A 23 -21.51 -48.19 -12.12
CA VAL A 23 -22.13 -47.55 -13.30
C VAL A 23 -23.02 -48.57 -14.01
N PRO A 24 -24.11 -48.14 -14.66
CA PRO A 24 -24.60 -48.80 -15.86
C PRO A 24 -24.48 -47.89 -17.09
N THR A 25 -23.73 -48.36 -18.09
CA THR A 25 -23.79 -47.89 -19.48
C THR A 25 -24.25 -49.05 -20.37
N ILE A 26 -25.36 -48.89 -21.09
CA ILE A 26 -25.58 -49.42 -22.45
C ILE A 26 -26.51 -48.40 -23.17
N VAL A 27 -26.08 -47.50 -24.08
CA VAL A 27 -25.64 -47.57 -25.50
C VAL A 27 -26.81 -47.35 -26.53
N THR A 28 -26.75 -46.17 -27.19
CA THR A 28 -27.16 -45.75 -28.57
C THR A 28 -28.61 -45.88 -29.10
N SER A 29 -29.18 -44.80 -29.66
CA SER A 29 -29.01 -44.43 -31.10
C SER A 29 -29.91 -43.24 -31.52
N CYS A 30 -29.32 -42.25 -32.21
CA CYS A 30 -29.81 -41.47 -33.36
C CYS A 30 -29.11 -40.10 -33.42
N ALA A 31 -28.48 -39.84 -34.56
CA ALA A 31 -27.67 -38.67 -34.89
C ALA A 31 -28.53 -37.46 -35.37
N PRO A 32 -27.93 -36.38 -35.89
CA PRO A 32 -27.37 -35.25 -35.15
C PRO A 32 -28.15 -33.95 -35.47
N SER A 33 -28.37 -33.08 -34.49
CA SER A 33 -28.54 -31.64 -34.78
C SER A 33 -27.32 -30.92 -34.26
N GLN A 34 -26.45 -30.52 -35.19
CA GLN A 34 -25.51 -29.45 -34.97
C GLN A 34 -26.30 -28.22 -34.50
N GLN A 35 -26.29 -27.95 -33.20
CA GLN A 35 -26.27 -26.56 -32.77
C GLN A 35 -24.79 -26.22 -32.70
N GLU A 36 -24.33 -25.57 -33.77
CA GLU A 36 -23.13 -24.74 -33.71
C GLU A 36 -23.23 -23.91 -32.43
N ASP A 37 -22.22 -24.06 -31.57
CA ASP A 37 -21.91 -23.08 -30.54
C ASP A 37 -21.78 -21.73 -31.25
N LYS A 38 -22.86 -20.95 -31.20
CA LYS A 38 -22.78 -19.52 -31.47
C LYS A 38 -21.86 -18.94 -30.41
N LYS A 39 -20.59 -18.78 -30.79
CA LYS A 39 -19.72 -17.70 -30.35
C LYS A 39 -20.61 -16.46 -30.16
N PRO A 40 -20.66 -15.81 -28.99
CA PRO A 40 -21.55 -14.68 -28.81
C PRO A 40 -21.26 -13.64 -29.89
N GLU A 41 -22.24 -13.43 -30.77
CA GLU A 41 -22.19 -12.42 -31.81
C GLU A 41 -21.94 -11.08 -31.13
N ALA A 42 -20.82 -10.46 -31.46
CA ALA A 42 -20.54 -9.07 -31.16
C ALA A 42 -21.60 -8.20 -31.87
N SER A 43 -22.74 -7.95 -31.24
CA SER A 43 -23.75 -7.03 -31.79
C SER A 43 -24.66 -6.44 -30.70
N ASN A 44 -24.25 -5.28 -30.19
CA ASN A 44 -25.05 -4.05 -30.12
C ASN A 44 -24.30 -3.04 -29.23
N ILE A 45 -23.43 -2.26 -29.87
CA ILE A 45 -22.80 -1.11 -29.23
C ILE A 45 -23.90 -0.04 -29.09
N ASN A 46 -24.35 0.21 -27.86
CA ASN A 46 -25.24 1.31 -27.57
C ASN A 46 -24.51 2.65 -27.82
N LYS A 47 -25.21 3.59 -28.47
CA LYS A 47 -24.69 4.91 -28.87
C LYS A 47 -24.80 5.98 -27.78
N SER A 48 -25.29 5.66 -26.57
CA SER A 48 -25.32 6.63 -25.46
C SER A 48 -23.92 7.21 -25.26
N THR A 49 -23.81 8.52 -25.48
CA THR A 49 -22.55 9.25 -25.32
C THR A 49 -22.05 9.17 -23.89
N ASN A 50 -22.96 9.14 -22.91
CA ASN A 50 -22.63 9.03 -21.49
C ASN A 50 -22.08 7.66 -21.13
N TYR A 51 -22.67 6.58 -21.67
CA TYR A 51 -22.14 5.22 -21.53
C TYR A 51 -20.70 5.10 -22.07
N GLN A 52 -20.44 5.63 -23.26
CA GLN A 52 -19.09 5.60 -23.85
C GLN A 52 -18.13 6.49 -23.04
N SER A 53 -18.61 7.60 -22.49
CA SER A 53 -17.81 8.49 -21.64
C SER A 53 -17.39 7.82 -20.34
N LEU A 54 -18.19 6.93 -19.74
CA LEU A 54 -17.76 6.13 -18.60
C LEU A 54 -16.58 5.19 -18.93
N LYS A 55 -16.56 4.58 -20.13
CA LYS A 55 -15.40 3.78 -20.58
C LYS A 55 -14.16 4.65 -20.79
N THR A 56 -14.34 5.84 -21.36
CA THR A 56 -13.25 6.80 -21.51
C THR A 56 -12.70 7.22 -20.15
N ASN A 57 -13.56 7.53 -19.18
CA ASN A 57 -13.17 7.89 -17.81
C ASN A 57 -12.44 6.74 -17.12
N TYR A 58 -12.88 5.49 -17.31
CA TYR A 58 -12.15 4.31 -16.82
C TYR A 58 -10.72 4.23 -17.38
N ASN A 59 -10.55 4.45 -18.69
CA ASN A 59 -9.22 4.46 -19.30
C ASN A 59 -8.35 5.63 -18.78
N SER A 60 -8.95 6.81 -18.59
CA SER A 60 -8.26 7.96 -17.99
C SER A 60 -7.83 7.66 -16.55
N ALA A 61 -8.68 7.03 -15.75
CA ALA A 61 -8.37 6.60 -14.38
C ALA A 61 -7.19 5.62 -14.37
N LYS A 62 -7.18 4.64 -15.28
CA LYS A 62 -6.07 3.70 -15.45
C LYS A 62 -4.75 4.41 -15.78
N VAL A 63 -4.78 5.45 -16.62
CA VAL A 63 -3.59 6.26 -16.93
C VAL A 63 -3.08 7.01 -15.70
N ILE A 64 -3.97 7.63 -14.91
CA ILE A 64 -3.59 8.32 -13.67
C ILE A 64 -2.96 7.34 -12.68
N ILE A 65 -3.61 6.21 -12.43
CA ILE A 65 -3.16 5.25 -11.42
C ILE A 65 -1.84 4.59 -11.82
N ASN A 66 -1.62 4.34 -13.11
CA ASN A 66 -0.30 3.91 -13.58
C ASN A 66 0.80 4.95 -13.32
N LYS A 67 0.48 6.25 -13.45
CA LYS A 67 1.44 7.32 -13.12
C LYS A 67 1.73 7.36 -11.62
N ILE A 68 0.69 7.27 -10.78
CA ILE A 68 0.84 7.17 -9.32
C ILE A 68 1.74 5.98 -8.99
N LYS A 69 1.40 4.79 -9.50
CA LYS A 69 2.15 3.56 -9.30
C LYS A 69 3.64 3.70 -9.62
N VAL A 70 3.99 4.26 -10.78
CA VAL A 70 5.39 4.42 -11.17
C VAL A 70 6.18 5.27 -10.17
N ASN A 71 5.53 6.24 -9.53
CA ASN A 71 6.20 7.08 -8.54
C ASN A 71 6.15 6.47 -7.14
N SER A 72 5.04 5.83 -6.76
CA SER A 72 4.94 5.02 -5.54
C SER A 72 6.02 3.93 -5.52
N ASP A 73 6.22 3.19 -6.62
CA ASP A 73 7.24 2.14 -6.72
C ASP A 73 8.65 2.68 -6.44
N LYS A 74 8.97 3.89 -6.93
CA LYS A 74 10.26 4.54 -6.68
C LYS A 74 10.41 4.97 -5.23
N PHE A 75 9.34 5.48 -4.63
CA PHE A 75 9.31 5.84 -3.22
C PHE A 75 9.52 4.59 -2.36
N ILE A 76 8.69 3.56 -2.55
CA ILE A 76 8.75 2.29 -1.83
C ILE A 76 10.15 1.68 -1.93
N GLN A 77 10.72 1.58 -3.14
CA GLN A 77 12.07 1.04 -3.33
C GLN A 77 13.13 1.78 -2.51
N LYS A 78 13.03 3.11 -2.44
CA LYS A 78 14.00 3.93 -1.68
C LYS A 78 13.79 3.81 -0.18
N SER A 79 12.54 3.86 0.27
CA SER A 79 12.17 3.71 1.67
C SER A 79 12.61 2.34 2.20
N GLU A 80 12.30 1.26 1.47
CA GLU A 80 12.76 -0.09 1.80
C GLU A 80 14.29 -0.19 1.84
N ALA A 81 15.00 0.36 0.85
CA ALA A 81 16.46 0.33 0.82
C ALA A 81 17.07 1.09 2.01
N PHE A 82 16.48 2.21 2.40
CA PHE A 82 16.89 2.99 3.56
C PHE A 82 16.64 2.25 4.88
N ILE A 83 15.42 1.73 5.07
CA ILE A 83 15.00 0.99 6.26
C ILE A 83 15.80 -0.31 6.44
N ASN A 84 16.04 -1.05 5.36
CA ASN A 84 16.82 -2.29 5.42
C ASN A 84 18.28 -2.03 5.82
N LEU A 85 18.93 -0.99 5.26
CA LEU A 85 20.29 -0.62 5.67
C LEU A 85 20.36 -0.22 7.15
N LEU A 86 19.33 0.47 7.65
CA LEU A 86 19.23 0.81 9.07
C LEU A 86 19.15 -0.45 9.95
N LYS A 87 18.32 -1.43 9.57
CA LYS A 87 18.18 -2.73 10.27
C LYS A 87 19.49 -3.55 10.22
N GLU A 88 20.18 -3.56 9.08
CA GLU A 88 21.49 -4.22 8.93
C GLU A 88 22.55 -3.57 9.80
N LEU A 89 22.69 -2.24 9.75
CA LEU A 89 23.63 -1.49 10.58
C LEU A 89 23.36 -1.71 12.07
N LYS A 90 22.10 -1.72 12.49
CA LYS A 90 21.71 -2.05 13.86
C LYS A 90 22.25 -3.43 14.25
N THR A 91 21.97 -4.45 13.44
CA THR A 91 22.37 -5.83 13.72
C THR A 91 23.88 -5.96 13.83
N ASP A 92 24.63 -5.35 12.90
CA ASP A 92 26.10 -5.35 12.93
C ASP A 92 26.63 -4.68 14.19
N LEU A 93 26.09 -3.51 14.56
CA LEU A 93 26.54 -2.78 15.73
C LEU A 93 26.15 -3.46 17.06
N GLU A 94 25.00 -4.13 17.12
CA GLU A 94 24.61 -4.96 18.27
C GLU A 94 25.58 -6.14 18.48
N GLU A 95 26.11 -6.71 17.39
CA GLU A 95 27.15 -7.73 17.47
C GLU A 95 28.48 -7.14 17.95
N ILE A 96 28.89 -5.98 17.42
CA ILE A 96 30.08 -5.26 17.87
C ILE A 96 29.99 -4.93 19.36
N ALA A 97 28.83 -4.47 19.85
CA ALA A 97 28.58 -4.15 21.25
C ALA A 97 28.72 -5.35 22.20
N LYS A 98 28.70 -6.58 21.70
CA LYS A 98 28.93 -7.81 22.49
C LYS A 98 30.41 -8.18 22.58
N SER A 99 31.31 -7.48 21.86
CA SER A 99 32.74 -7.80 21.84
C SER A 99 33.37 -7.66 23.23
N ALA A 100 34.20 -8.63 23.58
CA ALA A 100 35.01 -8.60 24.80
C ALA A 100 36.15 -7.55 24.74
N ASN A 101 36.47 -7.05 23.55
CA ASN A 101 37.52 -6.04 23.34
C ASN A 101 37.06 -4.61 23.70
N LEU A 102 35.78 -4.43 24.01
CA LEU A 102 35.20 -3.15 24.40
C LEU A 102 34.95 -3.10 25.91
N SER A 103 35.22 -1.94 26.50
CA SER A 103 34.79 -1.61 27.86
C SER A 103 33.27 -1.39 27.92
N GLU A 104 32.69 -1.46 29.12
CA GLU A 104 31.25 -1.22 29.30
C GLU A 104 30.81 0.19 28.84
N GLU A 105 31.67 1.19 29.02
CA GLU A 105 31.40 2.56 28.53
C GLU A 105 31.34 2.61 27.00
N GLU A 106 32.25 1.93 26.30
CA GLU A 106 32.26 1.86 24.84
C GLU A 106 31.05 1.10 24.29
N LYS A 107 30.63 0.01 24.96
CA LYS A 107 29.39 -0.69 24.62
C LYS A 107 28.18 0.21 24.80
N GLN A 108 28.14 0.98 25.88
CA GLN A 108 27.07 1.94 26.14
C GLN A 108 27.00 3.02 25.05
N GLN A 109 28.13 3.50 24.54
CA GLN A 109 28.16 4.46 23.42
C GLN A 109 27.53 3.87 22.15
N ILE A 110 27.86 2.62 21.80
CA ILE A 110 27.26 1.93 20.65
C ILE A 110 25.75 1.74 20.85
N ASN A 111 25.33 1.26 22.02
CA ASN A 111 23.92 1.04 22.34
C ASN A 111 23.12 2.36 22.32
N THR A 112 23.73 3.46 22.76
CA THR A 112 23.11 4.80 22.70
C THR A 112 22.94 5.25 21.26
N TYR A 113 23.95 5.02 20.40
CA TYR A 113 23.84 5.31 18.97
C TYR A 113 22.73 4.49 18.30
N ILE A 114 22.66 3.18 18.58
CA ILE A 114 21.62 2.29 18.05
C ILE A 114 20.22 2.75 18.46
N SER A 115 20.02 3.00 19.77
CA SER A 115 18.70 3.40 20.31
C SER A 115 18.24 4.76 19.81
N THR A 116 19.18 5.68 19.53
CA THR A 116 18.85 7.02 19.03
C THR A 116 18.57 7.03 17.53
N TRP A 117 19.38 6.33 16.74
CA TRP A 117 19.45 6.55 15.28
C TRP A 117 19.10 5.35 14.41
N LEU A 118 19.17 4.12 14.95
CA LEU A 118 19.01 2.90 14.17
C LEU A 118 17.88 2.01 14.68
N THR A 119 16.99 2.55 15.51
CA THR A 119 15.88 1.77 16.10
C THR A 119 14.57 2.11 15.42
N ILE A 120 13.87 1.04 15.01
CA ILE A 120 12.44 1.00 14.70
C ILE A 120 11.77 0.50 15.98
N ALA A 121 10.94 1.34 16.58
CA ALA A 121 10.29 1.03 17.86
C ALA A 121 9.07 0.14 17.65
N SER A 122 8.78 -0.74 18.61
CA SER A 122 7.49 -1.47 18.61
C SER A 122 6.32 -0.51 18.83
N ALA A 123 5.12 -0.90 18.42
CA ALA A 123 3.90 -0.13 18.67
C ALA A 123 3.69 0.18 20.18
N GLU A 124 4.07 -0.76 21.05
CA GLU A 124 4.05 -0.58 22.50
C GLU A 124 5.02 0.52 22.97
N GLN A 125 6.21 0.59 22.39
CA GLN A 125 7.20 1.63 22.72
C GLN A 125 6.75 3.02 22.25
N ILE A 126 6.10 3.10 21.08
CA ILE A 126 5.53 4.36 20.57
C ILE A 126 4.39 4.83 21.48
N SER A 127 3.42 3.95 21.75
CA SER A 127 2.25 4.29 22.58
C SER A 127 2.62 4.65 24.03
N ALA A 128 3.72 4.10 24.55
CA ALA A 128 4.26 4.45 25.86
C ALA A 128 5.08 5.76 25.88
N ASN A 129 5.19 6.50 24.76
CA ASN A 129 6.04 7.68 24.58
C ASN A 129 7.52 7.41 24.91
N GLN A 130 8.00 6.20 24.60
CA GLN A 130 9.38 5.78 24.84
C GLN A 130 10.26 5.90 23.58
N ALA A 131 9.65 6.15 22.41
CA ALA A 131 10.35 6.37 21.15
C ALA A 131 10.74 7.85 20.99
N SER A 132 11.90 8.10 20.36
CA SER A 132 12.27 9.46 19.95
C SER A 132 11.39 9.94 18.79
N GLU A 133 11.27 11.24 18.59
CA GLU A 133 10.58 11.85 17.44
C GLU A 133 11.11 11.31 16.10
N TYR A 134 12.44 11.16 15.99
CA TYR A 134 13.08 10.53 14.84
C TYR A 134 12.67 9.07 14.65
N THR A 135 12.66 8.28 15.72
CA THR A 135 12.22 6.87 15.68
C THR A 135 10.75 6.75 15.30
N THR A 136 9.89 7.61 15.83
CA THR A 136 8.46 7.63 15.49
C THR A 136 8.27 7.96 14.01
N SER A 137 8.97 8.96 13.49
CA SER A 137 8.88 9.34 12.07
C SER A 137 9.43 8.25 11.14
N LEU A 138 10.51 7.56 11.53
CA LEU A 138 10.99 6.37 10.80
C LEU A 138 9.95 5.26 10.72
N ASN A 139 9.26 4.96 11.83
CA ASN A 139 8.20 3.96 11.85
C ASN A 139 7.05 4.36 10.92
N LYS A 140 6.64 5.64 10.94
CA LYS A 140 5.58 6.14 10.06
C LYS A 140 5.97 6.06 8.58
N LEU A 141 7.23 6.32 8.24
CA LEU A 141 7.74 6.12 6.88
C LEU A 141 7.73 4.66 6.42
N GLU A 142 8.02 3.73 7.33
CA GLU A 142 7.90 2.29 7.05
C GLU A 142 6.43 1.90 6.84
N ASP A 143 5.57 2.26 7.78
CA ASP A 143 4.13 1.97 7.76
C ASP A 143 3.46 2.50 6.48
N ILE A 144 3.68 3.77 6.12
CA ILE A 144 3.06 4.36 4.92
C ILE A 144 3.60 3.76 3.62
N SER A 145 4.86 3.30 3.61
CA SER A 145 5.44 2.62 2.45
C SER A 145 4.81 1.25 2.24
N GLU A 146 4.59 0.49 3.32
CA GLU A 146 3.92 -0.81 3.26
C GLU A 146 2.45 -0.68 2.84
N ASP A 147 1.75 0.29 3.41
CA ASP A 147 0.34 0.53 3.10
C ASP A 147 0.14 1.01 1.64
N LEU A 148 0.97 1.95 1.18
CA LEU A 148 0.96 2.39 -0.21
C LEU A 148 1.21 1.24 -1.18
N ASP A 149 2.14 0.34 -0.90
CA ASP A 149 2.38 -0.84 -1.72
C ASP A 149 1.15 -1.76 -1.80
N LEU A 150 0.51 -2.03 -0.66
CA LEU A 150 -0.69 -2.88 -0.58
C LEU A 150 -1.87 -2.27 -1.35
N VAL A 151 -2.15 -1.00 -1.13
CA VAL A 151 -3.25 -0.26 -1.77
C VAL A 151 -3.02 -0.17 -3.28
N MET A 152 -1.81 0.17 -3.72
CA MET A 152 -1.48 0.24 -5.14
C MET A 152 -1.59 -1.13 -5.82
N LYS A 153 -1.15 -2.22 -5.18
CA LYS A 153 -1.35 -3.59 -5.70
C LYS A 153 -2.84 -3.90 -5.86
N THR A 154 -3.64 -3.60 -4.85
CA THR A 154 -5.09 -3.79 -4.86
C THR A 154 -5.74 -3.07 -6.04
N HIS A 155 -5.47 -1.77 -6.20
CA HIS A 155 -6.07 -0.95 -7.26
C HIS A 155 -5.61 -1.36 -8.66
N ILE A 156 -4.32 -1.70 -8.82
CA ILE A 156 -3.79 -2.19 -10.09
C ILE A 156 -4.44 -3.53 -10.47
N THR A 157 -4.66 -4.44 -9.51
CA THR A 157 -5.43 -5.67 -9.75
C THR A 157 -6.87 -5.37 -10.15
N LYS A 158 -7.56 -4.46 -9.44
CA LYS A 158 -8.91 -4.00 -9.79
C LYS A 158 -8.98 -3.47 -11.24
N LEU A 159 -7.98 -2.69 -11.69
CA LEU A 159 -7.95 -2.05 -13.01
C LEU A 159 -7.47 -2.92 -14.18
N ASN A 160 -6.67 -3.95 -13.90
CA ASN A 160 -6.13 -4.85 -14.93
C ASN A 160 -6.99 -6.09 -15.16
N ASN A 161 -7.93 -6.38 -14.27
CA ASN A 161 -8.92 -7.42 -14.50
C ASN A 161 -9.97 -6.92 -15.50
N ASP A 162 -9.89 -7.38 -16.75
CA ASP A 162 -10.85 -7.07 -17.83
C ASP A 162 -12.29 -7.53 -17.50
N ASN A 163 -12.45 -8.39 -16.48
CA ASN A 163 -13.74 -8.85 -15.96
C ASN A 163 -14.00 -8.30 -14.54
N ASN A 164 -13.48 -7.11 -14.24
CA ASN A 164 -13.73 -6.47 -12.94
C ASN A 164 -15.20 -6.11 -12.78
N GLU A 165 -15.57 -5.91 -11.52
CA GLU A 165 -16.90 -5.49 -11.11
C GLU A 165 -17.38 -4.22 -11.84
N PHE A 166 -16.47 -3.33 -12.24
CA PHE A 166 -16.80 -2.15 -13.05
C PHE A 166 -17.43 -2.53 -14.41
N PHE A 167 -16.82 -3.43 -15.19
CA PHE A 167 -17.38 -3.82 -16.49
C PHE A 167 -18.69 -4.61 -16.36
N GLN A 168 -18.85 -5.39 -15.29
CA GLN A 168 -20.11 -6.08 -15.00
C GLN A 168 -21.24 -5.09 -14.71
N ASN A 169 -20.99 -4.07 -13.88
CA ASN A 169 -21.95 -3.01 -13.61
C ASN A 169 -22.24 -2.16 -14.87
N LEU A 170 -21.22 -1.92 -15.69
CA LEU A 170 -21.39 -1.23 -16.96
C LEU A 170 -22.24 -2.04 -17.94
N GLU A 171 -22.15 -3.38 -17.92
CA GLU A 171 -23.01 -4.25 -18.72
C GLU A 171 -24.48 -4.18 -18.30
N VAL A 172 -24.77 -4.11 -16.99
CA VAL A 172 -26.14 -3.90 -16.47
C VAL A 172 -26.75 -2.62 -17.04
N ILE A 173 -25.99 -1.52 -17.04
CA ILE A 173 -26.43 -0.24 -17.62
C ILE A 173 -26.67 -0.39 -19.12
N ASN A 174 -25.74 -1.00 -19.86
CA ASN A 174 -25.89 -1.23 -21.29
C ASN A 174 -27.15 -2.05 -21.61
N ASN A 175 -27.40 -3.11 -20.85
CA ASN A 175 -28.56 -3.97 -21.01
C ASN A 175 -29.87 -3.20 -20.82
N LYS A 176 -29.95 -2.32 -19.81
CA LYS A 176 -31.11 -1.45 -19.63
C LYS A 176 -31.27 -0.45 -20.80
N LEU A 177 -30.19 0.17 -21.24
CA LEU A 177 -30.23 1.11 -22.39
C LEU A 177 -30.61 0.41 -23.70
N LEU A 178 -30.45 -0.91 -23.80
CA LEU A 178 -30.93 -1.75 -24.90
C LEU A 178 -32.36 -2.28 -24.66
N GLU A 179 -33.09 -1.67 -23.72
CA GLU A 179 -34.47 -2.01 -23.36
C GLU A 179 -34.66 -3.45 -22.84
N LYS A 180 -33.58 -4.11 -22.40
CA LYS A 180 -33.71 -5.39 -21.71
C LYS A 180 -34.35 -5.19 -20.34
N ASN A 181 -35.10 -6.21 -19.90
CA ASN A 181 -35.73 -6.19 -18.58
C ASN A 181 -34.65 -6.33 -17.49
N ILE A 182 -34.33 -5.21 -16.84
CA ILE A 182 -33.44 -5.11 -15.68
C ILE A 182 -34.22 -4.42 -14.57
N GLU A 183 -34.20 -5.04 -13.39
CA GLU A 183 -34.82 -4.50 -12.18
C GLU A 183 -34.17 -3.18 -11.79
N ASN A 184 -34.98 -2.22 -11.35
CA ASN A 184 -34.48 -0.89 -11.01
C ASN A 184 -33.50 -0.93 -9.83
N GLU A 185 -33.67 -1.86 -8.89
CA GLU A 185 -32.75 -2.05 -7.76
C GLU A 185 -31.36 -2.46 -8.21
N GLN A 186 -31.28 -3.43 -9.13
CA GLN A 186 -30.02 -3.87 -9.74
C GLN A 186 -29.33 -2.72 -10.48
N LEU A 187 -30.09 -1.94 -11.25
CA LEU A 187 -29.56 -0.80 -11.99
C LEU A 187 -29.02 0.31 -11.08
N GLN A 188 -29.77 0.65 -10.02
CA GLN A 188 -29.33 1.61 -9.01
C GLN A 188 -28.07 1.13 -8.29
N SER A 189 -28.00 -0.16 -7.95
CA SER A 189 -26.81 -0.76 -7.36
C SER A 189 -25.61 -0.65 -8.30
N SER A 190 -25.77 -0.95 -9.60
CA SER A 190 -24.67 -0.85 -10.55
C SER A 190 -24.17 0.57 -10.74
N LEU A 191 -25.06 1.57 -10.74
CA LEU A 191 -24.67 2.98 -10.78
C LEU A 191 -23.87 3.39 -9.52
N ARG A 192 -24.31 2.97 -8.33
CA ARG A 192 -23.57 3.20 -7.08
C ARG A 192 -22.20 2.53 -7.10
N ASN A 193 -22.13 1.27 -7.51
CA ASN A 193 -20.86 0.53 -7.52
C ASN A 193 -19.85 1.13 -8.51
N ILE A 194 -20.30 1.69 -9.65
CA ILE A 194 -19.42 2.45 -10.55
C ILE A 194 -18.90 3.72 -9.87
N TRP A 195 -19.75 4.45 -9.17
CA TRP A 195 -19.33 5.64 -8.42
C TRP A 195 -18.31 5.29 -7.32
N SER A 196 -18.64 4.33 -6.44
CA SER A 196 -17.77 3.86 -5.36
C SER A 196 -16.43 3.34 -5.88
N PHE A 197 -16.43 2.64 -7.02
CA PHE A 197 -15.19 2.22 -7.67
C PHE A 197 -14.25 3.40 -7.91
N PHE A 198 -14.75 4.52 -8.45
CA PHE A 198 -13.88 5.66 -8.74
C PHE A 198 -13.46 6.44 -7.49
N LEU A 199 -14.33 6.56 -6.48
CA LEU A 199 -13.97 7.16 -5.19
C LEU A 199 -12.83 6.37 -4.53
N GLU A 200 -13.01 5.07 -4.37
CA GLU A 200 -12.01 4.20 -3.74
C GLU A 200 -10.68 4.14 -4.51
N THR A 201 -10.72 4.31 -5.83
CA THR A 201 -9.58 4.01 -6.71
C THR A 201 -8.80 5.28 -7.07
N LEU A 202 -9.46 6.45 -7.18
CA LEU A 202 -8.82 7.71 -7.58
C LEU A 202 -8.60 8.65 -6.39
N VAL A 203 -9.69 9.18 -5.83
CA VAL A 203 -9.66 10.24 -4.82
C VAL A 203 -10.88 10.09 -3.92
N ASP A 204 -10.67 10.17 -2.61
CA ASP A 204 -11.72 10.27 -1.61
C ASP A 204 -11.70 11.71 -1.07
N PRO A 205 -12.63 12.58 -1.49
CA PRO A 205 -12.61 13.98 -1.09
C PRO A 205 -12.84 14.19 0.42
N ASP A 206 -13.49 13.25 1.10
CA ASP A 206 -13.89 13.37 2.49
C ASP A 206 -12.80 12.91 3.47
N HIS A 207 -11.89 12.06 2.99
CA HIS A 207 -10.81 11.49 3.79
C HIS A 207 -9.43 11.93 3.29
N PHE A 208 -9.30 13.18 2.83
CA PHE A 208 -8.02 13.75 2.47
C PHE A 208 -7.22 14.11 3.72
N THR A 209 -6.02 13.54 3.86
CA THR A 209 -5.11 13.82 4.98
C THR A 209 -4.48 15.21 4.77
N GLU A 210 -4.93 16.19 5.54
CA GLU A 210 -4.29 17.51 5.58
C GLU A 210 -2.98 17.46 6.39
N GLU A 211 -1.99 18.29 6.04
CA GLU A 211 -0.67 18.32 6.69
C GLU A 211 -0.81 18.51 8.22
N GLU A 212 -1.74 19.37 8.65
CA GLU A 212 -2.04 19.63 10.06
C GLU A 212 -2.58 18.42 10.84
N HIS A 213 -3.20 17.46 10.14
CA HIS A 213 -3.81 16.27 10.73
C HIS A 213 -2.95 15.02 10.58
N LEU A 214 -1.79 15.12 9.92
CA LEU A 214 -0.89 13.99 9.63
C LEU A 214 -0.58 13.12 10.87
N HIS A 215 -0.32 13.75 12.02
CA HIS A 215 0.01 13.05 13.27
C HIS A 215 -1.20 12.47 14.01
N GLU A 216 -2.42 12.80 13.60
CA GLU A 216 -3.66 12.24 14.12
C GLU A 216 -4.01 10.91 13.46
N HIS A 217 -3.30 10.55 12.38
CA HIS A 217 -3.53 9.31 11.64
C HIS A 217 -2.79 8.10 12.21
N ASP A 218 -3.56 7.03 12.45
CA ASP A 218 -2.99 5.71 12.76
C ASP A 218 -2.77 4.94 11.46
N ILE A 219 -1.50 4.76 11.13
CA ILE A 219 -1.02 4.10 9.90
C ILE A 219 -0.45 2.73 10.26
N ASN A 220 -0.38 2.39 11.54
CA ASN A 220 0.21 1.14 11.98
C ASN A 220 -0.69 -0.02 11.52
N PRO A 221 -0.20 -0.89 10.61
CA PRO A 221 -1.00 -1.96 10.02
C PRO A 221 -1.33 -3.07 11.04
N GLN A 222 -0.75 -3.04 12.24
CA GLN A 222 -0.90 -4.07 13.26
C GLN A 222 -1.78 -3.68 14.46
N THR A 223 -2.13 -2.40 14.65
CA THR A 223 -2.85 -1.96 15.85
C THR A 223 -4.33 -1.63 15.68
N SER A 224 -4.90 -1.56 14.48
CA SER A 224 -6.34 -1.35 14.39
C SER A 224 -6.99 -1.83 13.09
N ASN A 225 -8.22 -2.33 13.22
CA ASN A 225 -9.18 -2.40 12.12
C ASN A 225 -9.74 -0.99 11.77
N GLN A 226 -8.98 0.08 12.05
CA GLN A 226 -9.40 1.48 12.00
C GLN A 226 -8.26 2.36 11.45
N HIS A 227 -7.79 2.06 10.25
CA HIS A 227 -7.14 3.10 9.44
C HIS A 227 -8.12 4.27 9.35
N ASN A 228 -7.70 5.46 9.80
CA ASN A 228 -8.52 6.68 9.78
C ASN A 228 -8.10 7.63 8.65
N HIS A 229 -7.43 7.12 7.63
CA HIS A 229 -7.03 7.83 6.42
C HIS A 229 -7.64 7.19 5.17
N SER A 230 -7.50 7.87 4.02
CA SER A 230 -8.02 7.38 2.75
C SER A 230 -7.11 6.33 2.10
N HIS A 231 -7.71 5.22 1.65
CA HIS A 231 -7.05 4.26 0.75
C HIS A 231 -7.25 4.56 -0.75
N ALA A 232 -7.78 5.73 -1.11
CA ALA A 232 -7.74 6.20 -2.48
C ALA A 232 -6.30 6.45 -2.95
N ALA A 233 -5.96 6.01 -4.16
CA ALA A 233 -4.58 6.00 -4.64
C ALA A 233 -3.92 7.38 -4.63
N ALA A 234 -4.65 8.44 -5.00
CA ALA A 234 -4.10 9.79 -5.00
C ALA A 234 -3.88 10.33 -3.58
N ASN A 235 -4.86 10.16 -2.68
CA ASN A 235 -4.76 10.59 -1.28
C ASN A 235 -3.60 9.90 -0.57
N LEU A 236 -3.49 8.58 -0.69
CA LEU A 236 -2.45 7.83 0.01
C LEU A 236 -1.05 8.14 -0.54
N TYR A 237 -0.96 8.33 -1.86
CA TYR A 237 0.27 8.82 -2.46
C TYR A 237 0.64 10.20 -1.93
N TYR A 238 -0.32 11.13 -1.84
CA TYR A 238 -0.08 12.44 -1.23
C TYR A 238 0.40 12.33 0.21
N GLU A 239 -0.30 11.56 1.05
CA GLU A 239 0.05 11.36 2.45
C GLU A 239 1.47 10.81 2.62
N SER A 240 1.91 9.90 1.73
CA SER A 240 3.28 9.40 1.75
C SER A 240 4.34 10.49 1.57
N LEU A 241 4.00 11.59 0.89
CA LEU A 241 4.89 12.74 0.70
C LEU A 241 4.91 13.63 1.93
N GLU A 242 3.76 13.81 2.56
CA GLU A 242 3.67 14.54 3.82
C GLU A 242 4.51 13.86 4.92
N TRP A 243 4.52 12.52 4.98
CA TRP A 243 5.42 11.79 5.89
C TRP A 243 6.90 11.95 5.56
N VAL A 244 7.27 12.05 4.28
CA VAL A 244 8.65 12.38 3.88
C VAL A 244 9.01 13.79 4.33
N ASP A 245 8.12 14.74 4.15
CA ASP A 245 8.33 16.13 4.55
C ASP A 245 8.46 16.28 6.07
N ASP A 246 7.63 15.56 6.84
CA ASP A 246 7.75 15.47 8.30
C ASP A 246 9.12 14.90 8.71
N PHE A 247 9.54 13.79 8.10
CA PHE A 247 10.86 13.22 8.37
C PHE A 247 12.00 14.18 8.01
N ILE A 248 11.88 14.94 6.92
CA ILE A 248 12.85 15.97 6.53
C ILE A 248 12.91 17.09 7.57
N LYS A 249 11.77 17.53 8.13
CA LYS A 249 11.75 18.53 9.21
C LYS A 249 12.49 17.99 10.44
N ILE A 250 12.24 16.74 10.81
CA ILE A 250 12.87 16.11 11.98
C ILE A 250 14.37 15.91 11.79
N ILE A 251 14.83 15.47 10.61
CA ILE A 251 16.26 15.24 10.37
C ILE A 251 17.06 16.54 10.22
N ASN A 252 16.40 17.64 9.81
CA ASN A 252 17.01 18.97 9.72
C ASN A 252 16.83 19.81 10.98
N LYS A 253 16.05 19.34 11.97
CA LYS A 253 15.85 20.02 13.24
C LYS A 253 17.20 20.30 13.91
N GLU A 254 17.41 21.56 14.30
CA GLU A 254 18.63 22.01 14.94
C GLU A 254 18.59 21.80 16.45
N THR A 255 19.65 21.20 16.99
CA THR A 255 19.92 21.07 18.42
C THR A 255 21.37 21.51 18.66
N ASN A 256 21.58 22.50 19.53
CA ASN A 256 22.93 23.03 19.85
C ASN A 256 23.75 23.45 18.61
N ASN A 257 23.13 24.16 17.65
CA ASN A 257 23.73 24.61 16.38
C ASN A 257 24.18 23.47 15.44
N GLN A 258 23.66 22.26 15.61
CA GLN A 258 23.85 21.15 14.67
C GLN A 258 22.50 20.56 14.31
N THR A 259 22.31 20.18 13.05
CA THR A 259 21.13 19.42 12.64
C THR A 259 21.23 17.99 13.16
N ASN A 260 20.08 17.33 13.35
CA ASN A 260 20.03 15.89 13.65
C ASN A 260 20.83 15.07 12.61
N LYS A 261 20.75 15.44 11.33
CA LYS A 261 21.59 14.85 10.25
C LYS A 261 23.09 14.93 10.58
N THR A 262 23.56 16.11 11.00
CA THR A 262 24.97 16.31 11.34
C THR A 262 25.37 15.50 12.57
N ILE A 263 24.52 15.45 13.60
CA ILE A 263 24.77 14.66 14.82
C ILE A 263 24.86 13.17 14.50
N LEU A 264 23.91 12.64 13.72
CA LEU A 264 23.90 11.26 13.22
C LEU A 264 25.23 10.90 12.53
N ILE A 265 25.63 11.69 11.53
CA ILE A 265 26.84 11.43 10.74
C ILE A 265 28.12 11.55 11.58
N ASN A 266 28.23 12.59 12.40
CA ASN A 266 29.42 12.81 13.23
C ASN A 266 29.55 11.73 14.31
N SER A 267 28.44 11.32 14.92
CA SER A 267 28.44 10.28 15.95
C SER A 267 28.90 8.94 15.37
N PHE A 268 28.55 8.63 14.12
CA PHE A 268 29.00 7.41 13.48
C PHE A 268 30.53 7.33 13.31
N THR A 269 31.22 8.45 13.13
CA THR A 269 32.69 8.48 13.05
C THR A 269 33.32 7.94 14.33
N ASN A 270 32.75 8.27 15.49
CA ASN A 270 33.20 7.74 16.77
C ASN A 270 32.88 6.24 16.89
N ILE A 271 31.70 5.82 16.43
CA ILE A 271 31.30 4.40 16.38
C ILE A 271 32.30 3.58 15.55
N MET A 272 32.77 4.10 14.41
CA MET A 272 33.73 3.40 13.57
C MET A 272 35.08 3.14 14.24
N GLN A 273 35.52 4.03 15.13
CA GLN A 273 36.72 3.78 15.94
C GLN A 273 36.51 2.60 16.89
N LEU A 274 35.31 2.46 17.46
CA LEU A 274 34.94 1.34 18.33
C LEU A 274 34.79 0.04 17.54
N VAL A 275 34.18 0.08 16.35
CA VAL A 275 34.10 -1.06 15.42
C VAL A 275 35.49 -1.60 15.13
N LYS A 276 36.43 -0.72 14.74
CA LYS A 276 37.81 -1.11 14.45
C LYS A 276 38.52 -1.75 15.65
N LYS A 277 38.30 -1.21 16.86
CA LYS A 277 38.84 -1.76 18.10
C LYS A 277 38.26 -3.15 18.41
N ALA A 278 36.96 -3.33 18.19
CA ALA A 278 36.26 -4.58 18.48
C ALA A 278 36.61 -5.69 17.47
N ASP A 279 36.52 -5.36 16.17
CA ASP A 279 36.75 -6.24 15.04
C ASP A 279 37.08 -5.43 13.77
N ALA A 280 38.39 -5.27 13.51
CA ALA A 280 38.88 -4.55 12.33
C ALA A 280 38.45 -5.19 11.00
N THR A 281 38.06 -6.47 10.98
CA THR A 281 37.62 -7.13 9.73
C THR A 281 36.26 -6.64 9.26
N LYS A 282 35.43 -6.11 10.17
CA LYS A 282 34.10 -5.56 9.88
C LYS A 282 34.10 -4.08 9.50
N GLU A 283 35.20 -3.37 9.74
CA GLU A 283 35.33 -1.91 9.50
C GLU A 283 34.86 -1.53 8.08
N ASN A 284 35.35 -2.23 7.06
CA ASN A 284 35.04 -1.90 5.68
C ASN A 284 33.58 -2.18 5.29
N ASP A 285 33.00 -3.27 5.79
CA ASP A 285 31.62 -3.65 5.46
C ASP A 285 30.62 -2.69 6.11
N ILE A 286 30.78 -2.43 7.41
CA ILE A 286 29.92 -1.50 8.16
C ILE A 286 30.04 -0.07 7.59
N ASN A 287 31.26 0.39 7.26
CA ASN A 287 31.44 1.69 6.64
C ASN A 287 30.76 1.79 5.27
N LYS A 288 30.85 0.73 4.44
CA LYS A 288 30.18 0.69 3.14
C LYS A 288 28.65 0.77 3.29
N LYS A 289 28.07 0.02 4.23
CA LYS A 289 26.63 0.08 4.54
C LYS A 289 26.22 1.47 5.01
N PHE A 290 27.04 2.11 5.84
CA PHE A 290 26.75 3.47 6.32
C PHE A 290 26.82 4.52 5.22
N GLU A 291 27.81 4.46 4.33
CA GLU A 291 27.87 5.38 3.18
C GLU A 291 26.67 5.18 2.23
N LEU A 292 26.20 3.94 2.04
CA LEU A 292 24.96 3.67 1.32
C LEU A 292 23.73 4.22 2.06
N PHE A 293 23.66 4.05 3.39
CA PHE A 293 22.60 4.59 4.22
C PHE A 293 22.55 6.12 4.11
N LYS A 294 23.71 6.78 4.21
CA LYS A 294 23.85 8.23 4.06
C LYS A 294 23.43 8.69 2.66
N TYR A 295 23.85 7.98 1.62
CA TYR A 295 23.43 8.27 0.25
C TYR A 295 21.90 8.15 0.12
N ASN A 296 21.30 7.07 0.64
CA ASN A 296 19.85 6.87 0.57
C ASN A 296 19.10 7.95 1.35
N LEU A 297 19.55 8.29 2.56
CA LEU A 297 19.04 9.40 3.35
C LEU A 297 19.09 10.72 2.55
N GLU A 298 20.22 11.01 1.90
CA GLU A 298 20.35 12.19 1.06
C GLU A 298 19.46 12.13 -0.17
N THR A 299 19.26 10.98 -0.80
CA THR A 299 18.33 10.87 -1.93
C THR A 299 16.86 10.97 -1.54
N LEU A 300 16.52 10.61 -0.29
CA LEU A 300 15.20 10.81 0.29
C LEU A 300 14.97 12.31 0.59
N ILE A 301 16.01 13.03 1.02
CA ILE A 301 15.97 14.47 1.37
C ILE A 301 16.12 15.41 0.15
N VAL A 302 17.00 15.10 -0.80
CA VAL A 302 17.47 16.02 -1.87
C VAL A 302 16.61 15.95 -3.14
N GLN A 303 15.88 14.86 -3.37
CA GLN A 303 14.85 14.85 -4.42
C GLN A 303 13.59 15.55 -3.92
N ASP A 304 13.73 16.85 -3.66
CA ASP A 304 12.71 17.90 -3.77
C ASP A 304 11.29 17.35 -3.78
N SER A 305 10.89 16.75 -2.66
CA SER A 305 9.57 16.17 -2.42
C SER A 305 8.53 17.21 -2.81
N LYS A 306 8.76 18.47 -2.43
CA LYS A 306 7.94 19.60 -2.86
C LYS A 306 8.01 19.92 -4.35
N THR A 307 9.15 20.03 -5.02
CA THR A 307 9.11 20.49 -6.44
C THR A 307 8.71 19.40 -7.43
N ILE A 308 9.12 18.14 -7.22
CA ILE A 308 8.70 17.02 -8.08
C ILE A 308 7.31 16.56 -7.68
N TYR A 309 7.04 16.44 -6.39
CA TYR A 309 5.79 15.87 -5.95
C TYR A 309 4.71 16.90 -5.65
N ALA A 310 4.94 18.14 -5.23
CA ALA A 310 3.82 19.11 -5.15
C ALA A 310 3.27 19.47 -6.55
N ASN A 311 4.11 19.49 -7.58
CA ASN A 311 3.63 19.63 -8.97
C ASN A 311 2.89 18.38 -9.45
N LEU A 312 3.27 17.19 -8.96
CA LEU A 312 2.61 15.95 -9.33
C LEU A 312 1.32 15.75 -8.56
N ASP A 313 1.32 16.02 -7.27
CA ASP A 313 0.22 15.99 -6.33
C ASP A 313 -0.87 16.95 -6.76
N PHE A 314 -0.57 18.25 -6.85
CA PHE A 314 -1.57 19.25 -7.25
C PHE A 314 -2.19 18.88 -8.61
N LYS A 315 -1.37 18.41 -9.56
CA LYS A 315 -1.88 17.99 -10.86
C LYS A 315 -2.67 16.68 -10.83
N LEU A 316 -2.24 15.68 -10.07
CA LEU A 316 -2.94 14.40 -9.94
C LEU A 316 -4.24 14.57 -9.17
N GLN A 317 -4.27 15.44 -8.16
CA GLN A 317 -5.45 15.79 -7.40
C GLN A 317 -6.45 16.53 -8.31
N GLU A 318 -6.03 17.56 -9.05
CA GLU A 318 -6.88 18.27 -10.01
C GLU A 318 -7.36 17.37 -11.16
N ASP A 319 -6.47 16.55 -11.74
CA ASP A 319 -6.82 15.57 -12.79
C ASP A 319 -7.83 14.54 -12.23
N SER A 320 -7.66 14.07 -11.00
CA SER A 320 -8.57 13.10 -10.34
C SER A 320 -9.92 13.72 -10.01
N LYS A 321 -9.95 14.93 -9.43
CA LYS A 321 -11.18 15.70 -9.18
C LYS A 321 -11.94 15.98 -10.47
N THR A 322 -11.22 16.36 -11.54
CA THR A 322 -11.81 16.57 -12.87
C THR A 322 -12.45 15.31 -13.42
N ILE A 323 -11.75 14.16 -13.34
CA ILE A 323 -12.31 12.88 -13.77
C ILE A 323 -13.53 12.51 -12.93
N LEU A 324 -13.47 12.67 -11.60
CA LEU A 324 -14.56 12.37 -10.68
C LEU A 324 -15.81 13.22 -10.98
N SER A 325 -15.64 14.53 -11.20
CA SER A 325 -16.71 15.44 -11.62
C SER A 325 -17.34 15.02 -12.95
N ASN A 326 -16.52 14.62 -13.93
CA ASN A 326 -17.01 14.12 -15.21
C ASN A 326 -17.78 12.79 -15.06
N ILE A 327 -17.34 11.90 -14.17
CA ILE A 327 -18.04 10.65 -13.88
C ILE A 327 -19.39 10.95 -13.24
N LYS A 328 -19.44 11.80 -12.22
CA LYS A 328 -20.68 12.20 -11.54
C LYS A 328 -21.69 12.78 -12.54
N THR A 329 -21.25 13.73 -13.35
CA THR A 329 -22.08 14.33 -14.41
C THR A 329 -22.63 13.26 -15.37
N ASN A 330 -21.78 12.33 -15.83
CA ASN A 330 -22.21 11.25 -16.74
C ASN A 330 -23.20 10.28 -16.07
N LEU A 331 -23.03 9.96 -14.79
CA LEU A 331 -23.94 9.10 -14.03
C LEU A 331 -25.29 9.77 -13.78
N GLU A 332 -25.31 11.05 -13.45
CA GLU A 332 -26.53 11.85 -13.30
C GLU A 332 -27.30 11.95 -14.63
N MET A 333 -26.60 12.18 -15.74
CA MET A 333 -27.22 12.16 -17.07
C MET A 333 -27.75 10.77 -17.45
N LEU A 334 -27.07 9.69 -17.04
CA LEU A 334 -27.55 8.34 -17.24
C LEU A 334 -28.82 8.05 -16.43
N LEU A 335 -28.98 8.58 -15.22
CA LEU A 335 -30.24 8.45 -14.47
C LEU A 335 -31.42 8.99 -15.30
N ASP A 336 -31.24 10.16 -15.93
CA ASP A 336 -32.25 10.77 -16.79
C ASP A 336 -32.53 9.92 -18.04
N GLU A 337 -31.49 9.41 -18.72
CA GLU A 337 -31.64 8.52 -19.89
C GLU A 337 -32.35 7.20 -19.54
N LEU A 338 -32.06 6.65 -18.36
CA LEU A 338 -32.60 5.40 -17.85
C LEU A 338 -34.00 5.57 -17.23
N LYS A 339 -34.54 6.81 -17.21
CA LYS A 339 -35.83 7.18 -16.61
C LYS A 339 -35.94 6.80 -15.13
N LEU A 340 -34.82 6.87 -14.42
CA LEU A 340 -34.77 6.71 -12.97
C LEU A 340 -35.04 8.06 -12.29
N PRO A 341 -35.69 8.08 -11.10
CA PRO A 341 -35.81 9.31 -10.32
C PRO A 341 -34.43 9.86 -9.96
N LYS A 342 -34.22 11.18 -10.06
CA LYS A 342 -32.92 11.82 -9.73
C LYS A 342 -32.41 11.50 -8.33
N ASN A 343 -33.31 11.24 -7.40
CA ASN A 343 -32.99 10.96 -5.99
C ASN A 343 -32.89 9.45 -5.70
N SER A 344 -32.99 8.59 -6.73
CA SER A 344 -32.96 7.14 -6.56
C SER A 344 -31.55 6.59 -6.33
N VAL A 345 -30.54 7.39 -6.65
CA VAL A 345 -29.13 7.14 -6.34
C VAL A 345 -28.53 8.44 -5.82
N SER A 346 -27.93 8.39 -4.64
CA SER A 346 -27.09 9.50 -4.16
C SER A 346 -25.68 9.29 -4.69
N PHE A 347 -25.16 10.31 -5.37
CA PHE A 347 -23.74 10.48 -5.70
C PHE A 347 -23.17 11.66 -4.90
N GLU A 348 -23.70 11.88 -3.69
CA GLU A 348 -23.09 12.81 -2.74
C GLU A 348 -21.69 12.33 -2.35
N GLU A 349 -20.88 13.32 -2.01
CA GLU A 349 -19.49 13.19 -1.57
C GLU A 349 -19.40 12.26 -0.36
#